data_AF-A0ABC9BMC9-F1
#
_entry.id   AF-A0ABC9BMC9-F1
#
_cell.length_a   1.000
_cell.length_b   1.000
_cell.length_c   1.000
_cell.angle_alpha   90.00
_cell.angle_beta   90.00
_cell.angle_gamma   90.00
#
_symmetry.space_group_name_H-M   'P 1'
#
loop_
_entity.id
_entity.type
_entity.pdbx_description
1 polymer ?
#
loop_
_entity_poly.entity_id
_entity_poly.type
_entity_poly.pdbx_seq_one_letter_code
_entity_poly.pdbx_strand_id
1 'polypeptide(L)' 'MDGRYVALCLFLVIVLHGDPTLAETCRQYVKPHPFCISAMCKANCYLEGKFQDGSYVKEYECQSNAFHSVCVCIFCKN' A
#
# COMPACT_ATOMS: atom_id res chain seq x y z
N MET A 1 -17.17 -26.22 3.16
CA MET A 1 -16.52 -24.90 3.07
C MET A 1 -15.82 -24.84 1.73
N ASP A 2 -16.27 -23.93 0.88
CA ASP A 2 -16.04 -23.88 -0.57
C ASP A 2 -14.56 -23.64 -0.91
N GLY A 3 -13.95 -24.46 -1.77
CA GLY A 3 -12.53 -24.34 -2.17
C GLY A 3 -12.17 -22.98 -2.80
N ARG A 4 -13.19 -22.19 -3.18
CA ARG A 4 -13.08 -20.80 -3.64
C ARG A 4 -12.46 -19.86 -2.59
N TYR A 5 -12.72 -20.09 -1.30
CA TYR A 5 -12.15 -19.26 -0.22
C TYR A 5 -10.64 -19.50 -0.04
N VAL A 6 -10.18 -20.73 -0.24
CA VAL A 6 -8.76 -21.10 -0.11
C VAL A 6 -7.93 -20.46 -1.23
N ALA A 7 -8.47 -20.45 -2.46
CA ALA A 7 -7.82 -19.79 -3.59
C ALA A 7 -7.67 -18.27 -3.37
N LEU A 8 -8.70 -17.60 -2.85
CA LEU A 8 -8.66 -16.16 -2.58
C LEU A 8 -7.61 -15.79 -1.52
N CYS A 9 -7.47 -16.61 -0.46
CA CYS A 9 -6.44 -16.41 0.55
C CYS A 9 -5.03 -16.61 -0.01
N LEU A 10 -4.82 -17.60 -0.89
CA LEU A 10 -3.52 -17.83 -1.53
C LEU A 10 -3.15 -16.70 -2.50
N PHE A 11 -4.10 -16.16 -3.27
CA PHE A 11 -3.87 -15.00 -4.12
C PHE A 11 -3.47 -13.75 -3.31
N LEU A 12 -4.14 -13.50 -2.17
CA LEU A 12 -3.77 -12.42 -1.26
C LEU A 12 -2.34 -12.56 -0.74
N VAL A 13 -1.90 -13.77 -0.41
CA VAL A 13 -0.53 -14.03 0.09
C VAL A 13 0.51 -13.92 -1.02
N ILE A 14 0.19 -14.34 -2.25
CA ILE A 14 1.10 -14.26 -3.41
C ILE A 14 1.26 -12.81 -3.88
N VAL A 15 0.18 -12.00 -3.88
CA VAL A 15 0.28 -10.55 -4.13
C VAL A 15 1.09 -9.85 -3.04
N LEU A 16 1.05 -10.34 -1.80
CA LEU A 16 1.89 -9.81 -0.72
C LEU A 16 3.38 -10.22 -0.80
N HIS A 17 3.73 -11.27 -1.56
CA HIS A 17 5.10 -11.85 -1.61
C HIS A 17 5.76 -11.80 -2.99
N GLY A 18 5.06 -11.35 -4.04
CA GLY A 18 5.62 -11.24 -5.39
C GLY A 18 6.42 -9.95 -5.57
N ASP A 19 7.75 -10.05 -5.46
CA ASP A 19 8.71 -9.64 -6.51
C ASP A 19 10.13 -9.45 -5.94
N PRO A 20 11.06 -10.41 -6.12
CA PRO A 20 12.47 -10.24 -5.85
C PRO A 20 13.25 -10.07 -7.17
N THR A 21 13.12 -8.92 -7.84
CA THR A 21 14.01 -8.61 -8.98
C THR A 21 14.41 -7.13 -8.93
N LEU A 22 15.70 -6.89 -8.68
CA LEU A 22 16.34 -5.60 -8.38
C LEU A 22 15.99 -5.14 -6.95
N ALA A 23 16.93 -5.21 -6.00
CA ALA A 23 16.65 -4.99 -4.57
C ALA A 23 16.41 -3.51 -4.21
N GLU A 24 15.39 -2.90 -4.82
CA GLU A 24 14.79 -1.70 -4.29
C GLU A 24 14.15 -2.06 -2.94
N THR A 25 14.58 -1.36 -1.89
CA THR A 25 14.00 -1.58 -0.56
C THR A 25 12.68 -0.82 -0.50
N CYS A 26 11.60 -1.54 -0.75
CA CYS A 26 10.25 -1.03 -0.67
C CYS A 26 9.62 -1.32 0.70
N ARG A 27 8.95 -0.33 1.28
CA ARG A 27 8.17 -0.48 2.51
C ARG A 27 6.74 0.03 2.29
N GLN A 28 5.80 -0.63 2.97
CA GLN A 28 4.41 -0.18 3.02
C GLN A 28 4.20 0.73 4.23
N TYR A 29 3.47 1.82 4.03
CA TYR A 29 3.07 2.75 5.08
C TYR A 29 1.55 2.93 5.02
N VAL A 30 0.86 2.66 6.12
CA VAL A 30 -0.60 2.72 6.20
C VAL A 30 -1.00 3.83 7.17
N LYS A 31 -1.81 4.77 6.70
CA LYS A 31 -2.35 5.88 7.50
C LYS A 31 -3.87 5.85 7.48
N PRO A 32 -4.56 5.81 8.64
CA PRO A 32 -5.99 6.04 8.67
C PRO A 32 -6.30 7.41 8.10
N HIS A 33 -7.27 7.48 7.19
CA HIS A 33 -7.60 8.69 6.48
C HIS A 33 -9.13 8.82 6.42
N PRO A 34 -9.76 9.73 7.18
CA PRO A 34 -11.21 9.76 7.38
C PRO A 34 -12.00 10.00 6.09
N PHE A 35 -11.38 10.64 5.10
CA PHE A 35 -11.94 10.81 3.77
C PHE A 35 -11.01 10.12 2.79
N CYS A 36 -11.38 8.95 2.27
CA CYS A 36 -10.55 8.19 1.33
C CYS A 36 -10.48 8.87 -0.06
N ILE A 37 -9.86 10.05 -0.12
CA ILE A 37 -9.73 10.84 -1.33
C ILE A 37 -8.36 10.52 -1.92
N SER A 38 -8.32 9.83 -3.04
CA SER A 38 -7.08 9.38 -3.69
C SER A 38 -6.08 10.52 -3.93
N ALA A 39 -6.56 11.74 -4.24
CA ALA A 39 -5.71 12.91 -4.41
C ALA A 39 -5.01 13.36 -3.10
N MET A 40 -5.74 13.37 -1.97
CA MET A 40 -5.14 13.65 -0.66
C MET A 40 -4.18 12.54 -0.24
N CYS A 41 -4.59 11.27 -0.43
CA CYS A 41 -3.76 10.12 -0.12
C CYS A 41 -2.42 10.20 -0.88
N LYS A 42 -2.48 10.47 -2.20
CA LYS A 42 -1.30 10.72 -3.03
C LYS A 42 -0.42 11.82 -2.45
N ALA A 43 -0.96 13.02 -2.21
CA ALA A 43 -0.20 14.15 -1.70
C ALA A 43 0.49 13.84 -0.38
N ASN A 44 -0.21 13.20 0.55
CA ASN A 44 0.34 12.77 1.84
C ASN A 44 1.44 11.73 1.66
N CYS A 45 1.26 10.72 0.81
CA CYS A 45 2.32 9.76 0.52
C CYS A 45 3.59 10.46 0.00
N TYR A 46 3.46 11.42 -0.93
CA TYR A 46 4.62 12.13 -1.47
C TYR A 46 5.34 12.97 -0.42
N LEU A 47 4.60 13.62 0.48
CA LEU A 47 5.18 14.38 1.58
C LEU A 47 5.88 13.43 2.56
N GLU A 48 5.20 12.39 3.02
CA GLU A 48 5.73 11.42 3.99
C GLU A 48 6.98 10.69 3.46
N GLY A 49 6.98 10.22 2.22
CA GLY A 49 8.13 9.55 1.63
C GLY A 49 9.38 10.46 1.61
N LYS A 50 9.19 11.73 1.22
CA LYS A 50 10.26 12.74 1.25
C LYS A 50 10.70 13.10 2.67
N PHE A 51 9.77 13.29 3.60
CA PHE A 51 10.08 13.74 4.96
C PHE A 51 10.68 12.65 5.86
N GLN A 52 10.28 11.39 5.70
CA GLN A 52 10.76 10.32 6.57
C GLN A 52 12.18 9.88 6.21
N ASP A 53 12.41 9.44 4.98
CA ASP A 53 13.68 8.80 4.59
C ASP A 53 14.17 9.20 3.19
N GLY A 54 13.54 10.21 2.59
CA GLY A 54 13.79 10.61 1.20
C GLY A 54 13.39 9.54 0.18
N SER A 55 12.53 8.60 0.57
CA SER A 55 12.07 7.52 -0.29
C SER A 55 11.01 8.04 -1.26
N TYR A 56 11.00 7.50 -2.47
CA TYR A 56 10.04 7.93 -3.50
C TYR A 56 8.78 7.07 -3.42
N VAL A 57 7.64 7.65 -3.80
CA VAL A 57 6.36 6.92 -3.83
C VAL A 57 6.32 6.09 -5.10
N LYS A 58 6.29 4.76 -4.95
CA LYS A 58 6.07 3.83 -6.06
C LYS A 58 4.58 3.69 -6.35
N GLU A 59 3.77 3.56 -5.30
CA GLU A 59 2.33 3.35 -5.42
C GLU A 59 1.58 3.98 -4.24
N TYR A 60 0.31 4.31 -4.46
CA TYR A 60 -0.60 4.74 -3.41
C TYR A 60 -2.00 4.18 -3.70
N GLU A 61 -2.66 3.70 -2.66
CA GLU A 61 -4.00 3.15 -2.74
C GLU A 61 -4.87 3.70 -1.62
N CYS A 62 -6.13 3.98 -1.94
CA CYS A 62 -7.12 4.31 -0.94
C CYS A 62 -8.03 3.10 -0.74
N GLN A 63 -7.94 2.47 0.43
CA GLN A 63 -8.79 1.35 0.78
C GLN A 63 -9.88 1.83 1.74
N SER A 64 -11.13 1.81 1.29
CA SER A 64 -12.30 2.15 2.10
C SER A 64 -13.17 0.93 2.31
N ASN A 65 -13.41 0.61 3.58
CA ASN A 65 -14.40 -0.37 4.02
C ASN A 65 -15.60 0.37 4.66
N ALA A 66 -16.68 -0.36 4.97
CA ALA A 66 -17.92 0.21 5.50
C ALA A 66 -17.77 1.06 6.77
N PHE A 67 -16.69 0.85 7.54
CA PHE A 67 -16.46 1.55 8.81
C PHE A 67 -15.18 2.38 8.85
N HIS A 68 -14.20 2.09 7.99
CA HIS A 68 -12.89 2.74 8.03
C HIS A 68 -12.31 2.92 6.63
N SER A 69 -11.60 4.02 6.46
CA SER A 69 -10.78 4.27 5.28
C SER A 69 -9.33 4.48 5.66
N VAL A 70 -8.44 3.86 4.88
CA VAL A 70 -6.99 3.95 5.04
C VAL A 70 -6.34 4.32 3.71
N CYS A 71 -5.28 5.11 3.80
CA CYS A 71 -4.38 5.40 2.71
C CYS A 71 -3.15 4.50 2.87
N VAL A 72 -2.86 3.71 1.84
CA VAL A 72 -1.70 2.82 1.76
C VAL A 72 -0.71 3.46 0.79
N CYS A 73 0.53 3.66 1.24
CA CYS A 73 1.62 4.17 0.43
C CYS A 73 2.71 3.11 0.31
N ILE A 74 3.26 2.91 -0.87
CA ILE A 74 4.47 2.10 -1.07
C ILE A 74 5.63 3.06 -1.36
N PHE A 75 6.57 3.10 -0.43
CA PHE A 75 7.78 3.89 -0.54
C PHE A 75 8.95 2.99 -0.91
N CYS A 76 9.71 3.35 -1.94
CA CYS A 76 10.89 2.60 -2.34
C CYS A 76 12.13 3.48 -2.27
N LYS A 77 13.27 2.82 -2.07
CA LYS A 77 14.59 3.43 -2.08
C LYS A 77 15.50 2.61 -2.97
N ASN A 78 16.25 3.32 -3.80
CA ASN A 78 17.22 2.76 -4.73
C ASN A 78 18.51 2.36 -4.01
#